data_AF-A0AAV7P0B7-F1
#
_entry.id   AF-A0AAV7P0B7-F1
#
_cell.length_a   1.000
_cell.length_b   1.000
_cell.length_c   1.000
_cell.angle_alpha   90.00
_cell.angle_beta   90.00
_cell.angle_gamma   90.00
#
_symmetry.space_group_name_H-M   'P 1'
#
loop_
_entity.id
_entity.type
_entity.pdbx_description
1 polymer ?
#
loop_
_entity_poly.entity_id
_entity_poly.type
_entity_poly.pdbx_seq_one_letter_code
_entity_poly.pdbx_strand_id
1 'polypeptide(L)'
;MMTTALIENKPALVQLILDHHLDLNVFLTWDNLTLIYNSTDPRKLTRNMLMELAKKDMLLPSGKKVPGIQLHHVATALKGLLGEFTEPLYPRLKVYRTTPESKPTVKE
;
A
#
# COMPACT_ATOMS: atom_id res chain seq x y z
N MET A 1 -1.33 -6.74 18.01
CA MET A 1 -2.63 -7.03 18.64
C MET A 1 -3.79 -6.60 17.75
N MET A 2 -3.86 -5.34 17.30
CA MET A 2 -4.91 -4.87 16.36
C MET A 2 -4.78 -5.47 14.94
N THR A 3 -3.59 -5.45 14.34
CA THR A 3 -3.34 -6.06 13.02
C THR A 3 -3.75 -7.52 12.97
N THR A 4 -3.34 -8.31 13.96
CA THR A 4 -3.72 -9.73 14.06
C THR A 4 -5.23 -9.92 14.19
N ALA A 5 -5.90 -9.10 15.00
CA ALA A 5 -7.36 -9.15 15.13
C ALA A 5 -8.08 -8.83 13.81
N LEU A 6 -7.55 -7.90 13.01
CA LEU A 6 -8.05 -7.58 11.67
C LEU A 6 -7.80 -8.71 10.67
N ILE A 7 -6.60 -9.31 10.70
CA ILE A 7 -6.22 -10.41 9.79
C ILE A 7 -7.05 -11.66 10.04
N GLU A 8 -7.22 -12.02 11.31
CA GLU A 8 -8.00 -13.18 11.73
C GLU A 8 -9.52 -12.93 11.70
N ASN A 9 -9.94 -11.73 11.26
CA ASN A 9 -11.34 -11.33 11.19
C ASN A 9 -12.09 -11.54 12.52
N LYS A 10 -11.52 -11.05 13.63
CA LYS A 10 -12.08 -11.14 14.98
C LYS A 10 -12.71 -9.80 15.40
N PRO A 11 -13.96 -9.50 14.99
CA PRO A 11 -14.57 -8.19 15.22
C PRO A 11 -14.73 -7.84 16.71
N ALA A 12 -14.97 -8.83 17.57
CA ALA A 12 -15.07 -8.61 19.02
C ALA A 12 -13.75 -8.11 19.64
N LEU A 13 -12.60 -8.57 19.15
CA LEU A 13 -11.29 -8.07 19.59
C LEU A 13 -11.02 -6.68 19.03
N VAL A 14 -11.40 -6.42 17.79
CA VAL A 14 -11.27 -5.09 17.17
C VAL A 14 -12.07 -4.06 17.97
N GLN A 15 -13.30 -4.39 18.34
CA GLN A 15 -14.17 -3.53 19.14
C GLN A 15 -13.57 -3.25 20.53
N LEU A 16 -13.12 -4.29 21.24
CA LEU A 16 -12.44 -4.14 22.52
C LEU A 16 -11.21 -3.21 22.43
N ILE A 17 -10.42 -3.35 21.36
CA ILE A 17 -9.22 -2.52 21.15
C ILE A 17 -9.59 -1.05 20.86
N LEU A 18 -10.66 -0.79 20.11
CA LEU A 18 -11.16 0.57 19.86
C LEU A 18 -11.69 1.21 21.14
N ASP A 19 -12.39 0.45 21.97
CA ASP A 19 -12.93 0.91 23.26
C ASP A 19 -11.80 1.26 24.24
N HIS A 20 -10.62 0.63 24.13
CA HIS A 20 -9.43 0.89 24.96
C HIS A 20 -8.50 2.00 24.43
N HIS A 21 -9.06 3.03 23.77
CA HIS A 21 -8.33 4.23 23.28
C HIS A 21 -7.30 3.99 22.17
N LEU A 22 -7.50 3.00 21.30
CA LEU A 22 -6.72 2.93 20.07
C LEU A 22 -7.19 4.00 19.07
N ASP A 23 -6.35 4.99 18.78
CA ASP A 23 -6.59 5.93 17.69
C ASP A 23 -6.27 5.28 16.34
N LEU A 24 -7.31 5.09 15.52
CA LEU A 24 -7.17 4.55 14.17
C LEU A 24 -6.30 5.42 13.26
N ASN A 25 -6.27 6.74 13.46
CA ASN A 25 -5.44 7.63 12.64
C ASN A 25 -3.95 7.40 12.89
N VAL A 26 -3.57 7.06 14.12
CA VAL A 26 -2.19 6.73 14.49
C VAL A 26 -1.85 5.30 14.07
N PHE A 27 -2.80 4.39 14.15
CA PHE A 27 -2.61 2.99 13.79
C PHE A 27 -2.53 2.74 12.27
N LEU A 28 -3.34 3.44 11.47
CA LEU A 28 -3.41 3.28 10.01
C LEU A 28 -2.28 4.02 9.30
N THR A 29 -1.05 3.57 9.52
CA THR A 29 0.11 4.00 8.75
C THR A 29 0.20 3.29 7.40
N TRP A 30 0.98 3.85 6.47
CA TRP A 30 1.19 3.27 5.13
C TRP A 30 1.73 1.83 5.19
N ASP A 31 2.66 1.57 6.10
CA ASP A 31 3.25 0.25 6.32
C ASP A 31 2.25 -0.74 6.90
N ASN A 32 1.46 -0.32 7.90
CA ASN A 32 0.42 -1.19 8.49
C ASN A 32 -0.68 -1.51 7.48
N LEU A 33 -1.08 -0.54 6.67
CA LEU A 33 -2.08 -0.76 5.63
C LEU A 33 -1.57 -1.72 4.55
N THR A 34 -0.30 -1.55 4.14
CA THR A 34 0.38 -2.46 3.22
C THR A 34 0.48 -3.87 3.80
N LEU A 35 0.77 -4.00 5.09
CA LEU A 35 0.80 -5.29 5.80
C LEU A 35 -0.58 -5.97 5.75
N ILE A 36 -1.65 -5.24 6.06
CA ILE A 36 -3.03 -5.76 6.05
C ILE A 36 -3.40 -6.29 4.66
N TYR A 37 -3.13 -5.54 3.59
CA TYR A 37 -3.39 -6.00 2.22
C TYR A 37 -2.56 -7.22 1.83
N ASN A 38 -1.31 -7.31 2.28
CA ASN A 38 -0.45 -8.47 2.02
C ASN A 38 -0.86 -9.72 2.81
N SER A 39 -1.48 -9.54 3.97
CA SER A 39 -1.99 -10.62 4.82
C SER A 39 -3.41 -11.09 4.47
N THR A 40 -4.03 -10.54 3.42
CA THR A 40 -5.35 -10.98 2.97
C THR A 40 -5.32 -12.44 2.53
N ASP A 41 -6.41 -13.18 2.73
CA ASP A 41 -6.51 -14.60 2.37
C ASP A 41 -6.23 -14.82 0.86
N PRO A 42 -5.27 -15.70 0.49
CA PRO A 42 -4.93 -16.01 -0.91
C PRO A 42 -6.08 -16.64 -1.70
N ARG A 43 -7.11 -17.17 -1.04
CA ARG A 43 -8.31 -17.72 -1.71
C ARG A 43 -9.25 -16.64 -2.23
N LYS A 44 -9.10 -15.39 -1.78
CA LYS A 44 -9.96 -14.27 -2.20
C LYS A 44 -9.56 -13.78 -3.59
N LEU A 45 -10.57 -13.60 -4.45
CA LEU A 45 -10.39 -13.07 -5.81
C LEU A 45 -9.64 -11.73 -5.83
N THR A 46 -9.93 -10.87 -4.85
CA THR A 46 -9.26 -9.58 -4.68
C THR A 46 -7.75 -9.72 -4.51
N ARG A 47 -7.28 -10.72 -3.77
CA ARG A 47 -5.84 -10.96 -3.59
C ARG A 47 -5.17 -11.44 -4.87
N ASN A 48 -5.81 -12.36 -5.60
CA ASN A 48 -5.30 -12.83 -6.89
C ASN A 48 -5.20 -11.67 -7.89
N MET A 49 -6.23 -10.82 -7.95
CA MET A 49 -6.24 -9.64 -8.81
C MET A 49 -5.09 -8.66 -8.48
N LEU A 50 -4.86 -8.38 -7.20
CA LEU A 50 -3.78 -7.51 -6.76
C LEU A 50 -2.39 -8.10 -7.01
N MET A 51 -2.24 -9.42 -6.85
CA MET A 51 -0.99 -10.12 -7.11
C MET A 51 -0.65 -10.11 -8.60
N GLU A 52 -1.64 -10.28 -9.49
CA GLU A 52 -1.45 -10.15 -10.93
C GLU A 52 -1.04 -8.73 -11.34
N LEU A 53 -1.65 -7.69 -10.74
CA LEU A 53 -1.23 -6.31 -10.95
C LEU A 53 0.20 -6.06 -10.46
N ALA A 54 0.58 -6.64 -9.32
CA ALA A 54 1.93 -6.54 -8.78
C ALA A 54 2.98 -7.22 -9.69
N LYS A 55 2.65 -8.40 -10.24
CA LYS A 55 3.51 -9.07 -11.24
C LYS A 55 3.68 -8.22 -12.49
N LYS A 56 2.60 -7.63 -13.01
CA LYS A 56 2.64 -6.75 -14.18
C LYS A 56 3.53 -5.53 -13.96
N ASP A 57 3.45 -4.88 -12.79
CA ASP A 57 4.31 -3.73 -12.46
C ASP A 57 5.79 -4.13 -12.33
N MET A 58 6.08 -5.34 -11.83
CA MET A 58 7.46 -5.87 -11.72
C MET A 58 8.13 -6.10 -13.10
N LEU A 59 7.33 -6.38 -14.14
CA LEU A 59 7.82 -6.59 -15.51
C LEU A 59 8.10 -5.26 -16.24
N LEU A 60 7.63 -4.13 -15.72
CA LEU A 60 7.88 -2.83 -16.33
C LEU A 60 9.31 -2.34 -16.04
N PRO A 61 9.97 -1.65 -16.99
CA PRO A 61 11.34 -1.15 -16.83
C PRO A 61 11.47 -0.07 -15.73
N SER A 62 10.37 0.55 -15.32
CA SER A 62 10.30 1.48 -14.17
C SER A 62 9.86 0.82 -12.86
N GLY A 63 9.56 -0.48 -12.87
CA GLY A 63 9.09 -1.22 -11.71
C GLY A 63 10.21 -1.41 -10.69
N LYS A 64 10.01 -0.94 -9.45
CA LYS A 64 10.85 -1.42 -8.34
C LYS A 64 10.54 -2.91 -8.16
N LYS A 65 11.58 -3.74 -8.10
CA LYS A 65 11.50 -5.17 -7.74
C LYS A 65 11.16 -5.34 -6.26
N VAL A 66 10.03 -4.80 -5.81
CA VAL A 66 9.57 -5.03 -4.45
C VAL A 66 8.69 -6.28 -4.47
N PRO A 67 9.07 -7.37 -3.79
CA PRO A 67 8.23 -8.55 -3.71
C PRO A 67 7.01 -8.24 -2.83
N GLY A 68 5.83 -8.11 -3.43
CA GLY A 68 4.57 -7.98 -2.69
C GLY A 68 3.56 -7.00 -3.30
N ILE A 69 2.38 -6.96 -2.69
CA ILE A 69 1.33 -5.99 -3.04
C ILE A 69 1.71 -4.64 -2.43
N GLN A 70 1.58 -3.59 -3.24
CA GLN A 70 1.82 -2.19 -2.87
C GLN A 70 0.50 -1.42 -2.99
N LEU A 71 0.39 -0.31 -2.27
CA LEU A 71 -0.83 0.50 -2.23
C LEU A 71 -1.22 1.09 -3.59
N HIS A 72 -0.26 1.38 -4.47
CA HIS A 72 -0.58 1.82 -5.83
C HIS A 72 -1.24 0.72 -6.68
N HIS A 73 -0.92 -0.56 -6.45
CA HIS A 73 -1.63 -1.67 -7.09
C HIS A 73 -3.10 -1.73 -6.63
N VAL A 74 -3.34 -1.43 -5.36
CA VAL A 74 -4.70 -1.32 -4.79
C VAL A 74 -5.45 -0.13 -5.40
N ALA A 75 -4.80 1.02 -5.57
CA ALA A 75 -5.42 2.16 -6.26
C ALA A 75 -5.82 1.85 -7.70
N THR A 76 -4.97 1.13 -8.46
CA THR A 76 -5.31 0.70 -9.83
C THR A 76 -6.50 -0.26 -9.84
N ALA A 77 -6.52 -1.23 -8.92
CA ALA A 77 -7.65 -2.14 -8.75
C ALA A 77 -8.95 -1.40 -8.42
N LEU A 78 -8.90 -0.46 -7.47
CA LEU A 78 -10.07 0.34 -7.06
C LEU A 78 -10.54 1.27 -8.19
N LYS A 79 -9.62 1.88 -8.94
CA LYS A 79 -9.99 2.69 -10.11
C LYS A 79 -10.72 1.87 -11.18
N GLY A 80 -10.30 0.61 -11.40
CA GLY A 80 -11.01 -0.29 -12.31
C GLY A 80 -12.42 -0.66 -11.82
N LEU A 81 -12.62 -0.76 -10.51
CA LEU A 81 -13.92 -1.09 -9.91
C LEU A 81 -14.85 0.12 -9.78
N LEU A 82 -14.31 1.29 -9.45
CA LEU A 82 -15.06 2.54 -9.26
C LEU A 82 -15.28 3.30 -10.58
N GLY A 83 -14.53 2.95 -11.62
CA GLY A 83 -14.59 3.58 -12.93
C GLY A 83 -13.52 4.68 -13.12
N GLU A 84 -13.23 4.98 -14.39
CA GLU A 84 -12.14 5.87 -14.80
C GLU A 84 -12.31 7.33 -14.37
N PHE A 85 -13.53 7.71 -13.99
CA PHE A 85 -13.88 9.03 -13.46
C PHE A 85 -13.28 9.31 -12.09
N THR A 86 -12.76 8.29 -11.40
CA THR A 86 -12.18 8.44 -10.08
C THR A 86 -10.66 8.66 -10.13
N GLU A 87 -10.20 9.60 -9.32
CA GLU A 87 -8.78 9.78 -9.06
C GLU A 87 -8.22 8.61 -8.23
N PRO A 88 -6.95 8.23 -8.42
CA PRO A 88 -6.35 7.14 -7.67
C PRO A 88 -6.26 7.50 -6.18
N LEU A 89 -6.94 6.72 -5.33
CA LEU A 89 -7.00 6.93 -3.87
C LEU A 89 -5.63 6.86 -3.18
N TYR A 90 -4.70 6.06 -3.73
CA TYR A 90 -3.33 5.97 -3.22
C TYR A 90 -2.35 6.46 -4.28
N PRO A 91 -1.60 7.55 -4.02
CA PRO A 91 -0.58 8.02 -4.93
C PRO A 91 0.59 7.03 -4.97
N ARG A 92 1.21 6.89 -6.13
CA ARG A 92 2.49 6.16 -6.23
C ARG A 92 3.56 7.00 -5.55
N LEU A 93 4.16 6.48 -4.49
CA LEU A 93 5.28 7.14 -3.80
C LEU A 93 6.44 7.32 -4.78
N LYS A 94 6.56 8.52 -5.34
CA LYS A 94 7.74 8.96 -6.07
C LYS A 94 8.80 9.19 -5.00
N VAL A 95 9.75 8.27 -4.86
CA VAL A 95 10.96 8.57 -4.10
C VAL A 95 11.62 9.73 -4.82
N TYR A 96 11.54 10.93 -4.23
CA TYR A 96 12.42 12.02 -4.63
C TYR A 96 13.83 11.49 -4.43
N ARG A 97 14.51 11.12 -5.52
CA ARG A 97 15.96 11.06 -5.51
C ARG A 97 16.37 12.49 -5.14
N THR A 98 16.78 12.70 -3.91
CA THR A 98 17.67 13.81 -3.60
C THR A 98 18.92 13.58 -4.43
N THR A 99 18.94 14.13 -5.63
CA THR A 99 20.14 14.34 -6.41
C THR A 99 21.04 15.18 -5.51
N PRO A 100 22.23 14.71 -5.08
CA PRO A 100 23.18 15.60 -4.45
C PRO A 100 23.54 16.66 -5.49
N GLU A 101 23.16 17.87 -5.16
CA GLU A 101 23.44 19.12 -5.83
C GLU A 101 24.86 19.13 -6.40
N SER A 102 24.96 19.24 -7.72
CA SER A 102 26.20 19.53 -8.42
C SER A 102 26.75 20.87 -7.92
N LYS A 103 27.86 20.82 -7.17
CA LYS A 103 28.67 22.00 -6.82
C LYS A 103 28.96 22.83 -8.06
N PRO A 104 28.75 24.16 -8.04
CA PRO A 104 29.24 25.02 -9.10
C PRO A 104 30.77 25.06 -9.02
N THR A 105 31.42 24.60 -10.10
CA THR A 105 32.84 24.84 -10.36
C THR A 105 33.03 26.32 -10.65
N VAL A 106 33.45 27.08 -9.64
CA VAL A 106 34.08 28.38 -9.83
C VAL A 106 35.43 28.11 -10.48
N LYS A 107 35.60 28.56 -11.73
CA LYS A 107 36.90 28.68 -12.38
C LYS A 107 37.48 30.03 -11.95
N GLU A 108 38.64 30.00 -11.30
CA GLU A 108 39.61 31.11 -11.29
C GLU A 108 40.77 30.73 -12.21
#